data_AF-A0A1M4TB15-F1
#
_entry.id   AF-A0A1M4TB15-F1
#
_cell.length_a   1.000
_cell.length_b   1.000
_cell.length_c   1.000
_cell.angle_alpha   90.00
_cell.angle_beta   90.00
_cell.angle_gamma   90.00
#
_symmetry.space_group_name_H-M   'P 1'
#
loop_
_entity.id
_entity.type
_entity.pdbx_description
1 polymer ?
#
loop_
_entity_poly.entity_id
_entity_poly.type
_entity_poly.pdbx_seq_one_letter_code
_entity_poly.pdbx_strand_id
1 'polypeptide(L)'
;MKFWRPVKRESGLSPGWVTQTLQGILIPNFALYIKRGAILQAALAYVEELRDHHVPMLIAKDLHELRLAHKTKNMTLSAEMKLRAAPFPTESRLSHYRLTIPKWMTKTGGPGSTSIRVRMAG
;
A
#
# COMPACT_ATOMS: atom_id res chain seq x y z
N MET A 1 -20.39 18.60 11.43
CA MET A 1 -18.99 18.72 11.92
C MET A 1 -18.32 17.33 12.00
N LYS A 2 -17.64 16.87 10.93
CA LYS A 2 -17.09 15.49 10.80
C LYS A 2 -15.71 15.28 11.47
N PHE A 3 -14.97 16.35 11.76
CA PHE A 3 -13.60 16.31 12.29
C PHE A 3 -13.49 15.66 13.68
N TRP A 4 -14.42 15.98 14.58
CA TRP A 4 -14.45 15.49 15.97
C TRP A 4 -15.07 14.10 16.14
N ARG A 5 -15.42 13.40 15.05
CA ARG A 5 -16.07 12.07 15.12
C ARG A 5 -15.32 11.04 15.97
N PRO A 6 -13.98 10.92 15.91
CA PRO A 6 -13.26 9.93 16.73
C PRO A 6 -13.32 10.21 18.23
N VAL A 7 -13.41 11.48 18.64
CA VAL A 7 -13.44 11.89 20.06
C VAL A 7 -14.80 11.62 20.70
N LYS A 8 -15.87 11.71 19.92
CA LYS A 8 -17.24 11.51 20.41
C LYS A 8 -17.65 10.04 20.58
N ARG A 9 -16.72 9.10 20.42
CA ARG A 9 -17.01 7.66 20.50
C ARG A 9 -16.63 7.11 21.87
N GLU A 10 -17.53 6.34 22.44
CA GLU A 10 -17.32 5.66 23.72
C GLU A 10 -16.49 4.38 23.57
N SER A 11 -16.52 3.74 22.40
CA SER A 11 -15.78 2.51 22.11
C SER A 11 -15.32 2.42 20.65
N GLY A 12 -14.26 1.63 20.41
CA GLY A 12 -13.73 1.35 19.08
C GLY A 12 -12.24 1.04 19.08
N LEU A 13 -11.58 1.27 17.94
CA LEU A 13 -10.21 0.84 17.69
C LEU A 13 -9.21 1.98 17.88
N SER A 14 -8.08 1.67 18.52
CA SER A 14 -6.99 2.63 18.65
C SER A 14 -6.32 2.87 17.29
N PRO A 15 -5.90 4.12 16.99
CA PRO A 15 -5.13 4.41 15.78
C PRO A 15 -3.86 3.58 15.65
N GLY A 16 -3.21 3.28 16.79
CA GLY A 16 -2.00 2.45 16.84
C GLY A 16 -2.24 1.04 16.31
N TRP A 17 -3.28 0.36 16.78
CA TRP A 17 -3.62 -0.98 16.33
C TRP A 17 -3.92 -1.01 14.83
N VAL A 18 -4.76 -0.09 14.32
CA VAL A 18 -5.10 -0.03 12.89
C VAL A 18 -3.87 0.22 12.03
N THR A 19 -2.95 1.08 12.49
CA THR A 19 -1.71 1.38 11.76
C THR A 19 -0.78 0.17 11.73
N GLN A 20 -0.69 -0.58 12.83
CA GLN A 20 0.12 -1.79 12.89
C GLN A 20 -0.45 -2.91 12.02
N THR A 21 -1.78 -3.08 12.00
CA THR A 21 -2.46 -4.01 11.09
C THR A 21 -2.21 -3.63 9.63
N LEU A 22 -2.35 -2.34 9.29
CA LEU A 22 -2.04 -1.85 7.93
C LEU A 22 -0.58 -2.13 7.53
N GLN A 23 0.37 -1.90 8.43
CA GLN A 23 1.78 -2.23 8.20
C GLN A 23 1.99 -3.74 8.03
N GLY A 24 1.30 -4.58 8.81
CA GLY A 24 1.30 -6.03 8.68
C GLY A 24 0.68 -6.54 7.37
N ILE A 25 -0.19 -5.77 6.72
CA ILE A 25 -0.69 -6.10 5.38
C ILE A 25 0.35 -5.73 4.30
N LEU A 26 1.05 -4.61 4.46
CA LEU A 26 1.92 -4.03 3.42
C LEU A 26 3.37 -4.53 3.46
N ILE A 27 3.96 -4.68 4.65
CA ILE A 27 5.39 -5.01 4.84
C ILE A 27 5.67 -6.49 4.53
N PRO A 28 4.93 -7.48 5.07
CA PRO A 28 5.24 -8.91 4.90
C PRO A 28 4.91 -9.44 3.51
N ASN A 29 3.88 -8.90 2.85
CA ASN A 29 3.34 -9.48 1.61
C ASN A 29 4.18 -9.19 0.36
N PHE A 30 5.38 -8.66 0.47
CA PHE A 30 6.20 -8.22 -0.65
C PHE A 30 5.46 -7.31 -1.65
N ALA A 31 4.30 -6.75 -1.31
CA ALA A 31 3.49 -5.94 -2.23
C ALA A 31 4.27 -4.72 -2.77
N LEU A 32 5.24 -4.26 -1.97
CA LEU A 32 6.17 -3.19 -2.33
C LEU A 32 7.35 -3.68 -3.20
N TYR A 33 7.84 -4.91 -3.00
CA TYR A 33 9.09 -5.42 -3.60
C TYR A 33 8.91 -6.50 -4.69
N ILE A 34 8.04 -7.49 -4.46
CA ILE A 34 7.73 -8.59 -5.38
C ILE A 34 6.24 -8.57 -5.71
N LYS A 35 5.91 -7.97 -6.84
CA LYS A 35 4.51 -7.76 -7.26
C LYS A 35 3.98 -8.98 -8.04
N ARG A 36 3.20 -9.84 -7.38
CA ARG A 36 2.35 -10.85 -8.03
C ARG A 36 0.90 -10.39 -8.03
N GLY A 37 0.20 -10.56 -9.14
CA GLY A 37 -1.20 -10.10 -9.29
C GLY A 37 -2.12 -10.59 -8.18
N ALA A 38 -2.08 -11.89 -7.86
CA ALA A 38 -2.89 -12.47 -6.78
C ALA A 38 -2.59 -11.86 -5.40
N ILE A 39 -1.31 -11.60 -5.09
CA ILE A 39 -0.89 -11.03 -3.80
C ILE A 39 -1.33 -9.56 -3.70
N LEU A 40 -1.21 -8.80 -4.78
CA LEU A 40 -1.67 -7.41 -4.83
C LEU A 40 -3.19 -7.32 -4.68
N GLN A 41 -3.93 -8.22 -5.31
CA GLN A 41 -5.39 -8.28 -5.18
C GLN A 41 -5.81 -8.65 -3.76
N ALA A 42 -5.14 -9.63 -3.13
CA ALA A 42 -5.38 -9.98 -1.74
C ALA A 42 -5.06 -8.82 -0.80
N ALA A 43 -3.91 -8.15 -0.98
CA ALA A 43 -3.55 -6.97 -0.19
C ALA A 43 -4.55 -5.82 -0.37
N LEU A 44 -5.07 -5.60 -1.58
CA LEU A 44 -6.10 -4.61 -1.84
C LEU A 44 -7.38 -4.94 -1.08
N ALA A 45 -7.85 -6.20 -1.13
CA ALA A 45 -9.03 -6.64 -0.40
C ALA A 45 -8.88 -6.41 1.11
N TYR A 46 -7.72 -6.74 1.70
CA TYR A 46 -7.46 -6.46 3.12
C TYR A 46 -7.44 -4.97 3.46
N VAL A 47 -6.92 -4.11 2.57
CA VAL A 47 -6.93 -2.65 2.79
C VAL A 47 -8.34 -2.08 2.66
N GLU A 48 -9.16 -2.59 1.74
CA GLU A 48 -10.57 -2.21 1.59
C GLU A 48 -11.38 -2.62 2.82
N GLU A 49 -11.17 -3.83 3.34
CA GLU A 49 -11.76 -4.29 4.60
C GLU A 49 -11.37 -3.40 5.79
N LEU A 50 -10.10 -3.00 5.86
CA LEU A 50 -9.61 -2.08 6.89
C LEU A 50 -10.28 -0.69 6.73
N ARG A 51 -10.45 -0.21 5.51
CA ARG A 51 -11.06 1.09 5.20
C ARG A 51 -12.55 1.12 5.52
N ASP A 52 -13.28 0.08 5.19
CA ASP A 52 -14.75 0.07 5.25
C ASP A 52 -15.26 -0.30 6.63
N HIS A 53 -14.57 -1.19 7.34
CA HIS A 53 -15.02 -1.67 8.65
C HIS A 53 -14.20 -1.08 9.80
N HIS A 54 -12.87 -0.98 9.68
CA HIS A 54 -12.02 -0.65 10.84
C HIS A 54 -11.75 0.85 11.00
N VAL A 55 -11.46 1.57 9.92
CA VAL A 55 -11.22 3.03 9.95
C VAL A 55 -12.43 3.81 10.49
N PRO A 56 -13.69 3.46 10.18
CA PRO A 56 -14.84 4.14 10.76
C PRO A 56 -14.96 3.93 12.26
N MET A 57 -14.36 2.89 12.84
CA MET A 57 -14.36 2.59 14.26
C MET A 57 -13.22 3.27 15.03
N LEU A 58 -12.40 4.10 14.39
CA LEU A 58 -11.32 4.82 15.07
C LEU A 58 -11.86 5.72 16.19
N ILE A 59 -11.21 5.63 17.34
CA ILE A 59 -11.44 6.46 18.53
C ILE A 59 -10.24 7.36 18.82
N ALA A 60 -10.48 8.42 19.56
CA ALA A 60 -9.43 9.29 20.07
C ALA A 60 -9.78 9.79 21.46
N LYS A 61 -8.89 9.58 22.43
CA LYS A 61 -9.07 10.03 23.82
C LYS A 61 -8.70 11.50 24.02
N ASP A 62 -7.78 12.02 23.20
CA ASP A 62 -7.28 13.39 23.26
C ASP A 62 -7.00 13.96 21.86
N LEU A 63 -6.47 15.19 21.81
CA LEU A 63 -6.11 15.87 20.56
C LEU A 63 -4.96 15.19 19.80
N HIS A 64 -4.02 14.56 20.52
CA HIS A 64 -2.91 13.82 19.92
C HIS A 64 -3.43 12.57 19.22
N GLU A 65 -4.25 11.77 19.90
CA GLU A 65 -4.91 10.61 19.30
C GLU A 65 -5.86 11.00 18.17
N LEU A 66 -6.50 12.17 18.24
CA LEU A 66 -7.33 12.68 17.15
C LEU A 66 -6.51 12.94 15.90
N ARG A 67 -5.35 13.59 16.05
CA ARG A 67 -4.38 13.77 14.96
C ARG A 67 -3.91 12.42 14.42
N LEU A 68 -3.65 11.44 15.28
CA LEU A 68 -3.27 10.09 14.86
C LEU A 68 -4.40 9.39 14.08
N ALA A 69 -5.64 9.45 14.53
CA ALA A 69 -6.78 8.85 13.84
C ALA A 69 -6.93 9.39 12.41
N HIS A 70 -6.81 10.71 12.22
CA HIS A 70 -6.81 11.30 10.88
C HIS A 70 -5.60 10.90 10.04
N LYS A 71 -4.41 10.80 10.65
CA LYS A 71 -3.21 10.31 9.98
C LYS A 71 -3.38 8.87 9.52
N THR A 72 -3.90 7.99 10.37
CA THR A 72 -4.15 6.57 10.05
C THR A 72 -5.15 6.45 8.90
N LYS A 73 -6.24 7.22 8.90
CA LYS A 73 -7.18 7.28 7.77
C LYS A 73 -6.48 7.65 6.46
N ASN A 74 -5.62 8.67 6.48
CA ASN A 74 -4.87 9.09 5.29
C ASN A 74 -3.86 8.04 4.83
N MET A 75 -3.23 7.33 5.76
CA MET A 75 -2.33 6.22 5.44
C MET A 75 -3.07 5.07 4.75
N THR A 76 -4.26 4.69 5.23
CA THR A 76 -5.08 3.65 4.61
C THR A 76 -5.47 4.05 3.18
N LEU A 77 -5.94 5.29 2.98
CA LEU A 77 -6.27 5.80 1.64
C LEU A 77 -5.06 5.79 0.70
N SER A 78 -3.91 6.24 1.20
CA SER A 78 -2.67 6.26 0.42
C SER A 78 -2.21 4.84 0.04
N ALA A 79 -2.39 3.86 0.93
CA ALA A 79 -2.09 2.46 0.67
C ALA A 79 -3.00 1.87 -0.42
N GLU A 80 -4.30 2.15 -0.34
CA GLU A 80 -5.28 1.74 -1.34
C GLU A 80 -4.91 2.28 -2.73
N MET A 81 -4.61 3.57 -2.84
CA MET A 81 -4.19 4.21 -4.09
C MET A 81 -2.94 3.53 -4.67
N LYS A 82 -1.94 3.24 -3.83
CA LYS A 82 -0.72 2.55 -4.25
C LYS A 82 -1.01 1.14 -4.78
N LEU A 83 -1.89 0.40 -4.12
CA LEU A 83 -2.26 -0.96 -4.53
C LEU A 83 -3.09 -0.97 -5.82
N ARG A 84 -4.00 -0.01 -6.00
CA ARG A 84 -4.77 0.17 -7.25
C ARG A 84 -3.90 0.60 -8.43
N ALA A 85 -2.86 1.39 -8.19
CA ALA A 85 -1.90 1.79 -9.21
C ALA A 85 -0.86 0.69 -9.53
N ALA A 86 -0.59 -0.21 -8.58
CA ALA A 86 0.40 -1.28 -8.74
C ALA A 86 0.17 -2.24 -9.93
N PRO A 87 -1.06 -2.60 -10.36
CA PRO A 87 -1.31 -3.38 -11.58
C PRO A 87 -0.92 -2.69 -12.89
N PHE A 88 -0.81 -1.35 -12.94
CA PHE A 88 -0.79 -0.57 -14.18
C PHE A 88 0.55 -0.29 -14.89
N PRO A 89 1.77 -0.60 -14.36
CA PRO A 89 2.97 -0.45 -15.20
C PRO A 89 3.30 -1.74 -15.95
N THR A 90 3.40 -1.63 -17.27
CA THR A 90 3.93 -2.61 -18.24
C THR A 90 5.45 -2.83 -18.15
N GLU A 91 6.13 -2.20 -17.18
CA GLU A 91 7.59 -2.26 -17.04
C GLU A 91 8.03 -2.52 -15.59
N SER A 92 9.12 -3.27 -15.44
CA SER A 92 9.87 -3.39 -14.18
C SER A 92 10.90 -2.26 -14.12
N ARG A 93 10.90 -1.44 -13.06
CA ARG A 93 11.85 -0.32 -12.89
C ARG A 93 12.49 -0.36 -11.51
N LEU A 94 13.84 -0.37 -11.44
CA LEU A 94 14.71 -0.22 -10.26
C LEU A 94 14.26 -0.97 -8.98
N SER A 95 13.33 -0.40 -8.21
CA SER A 95 12.79 -0.94 -6.96
C SER A 95 11.52 -1.80 -7.11
N HIS A 96 11.00 -1.94 -8.33
CA HIS A 96 9.78 -2.67 -8.65
C HIS A 96 10.09 -3.89 -9.53
N TYR A 97 10.22 -5.06 -8.91
CA TYR A 97 10.45 -6.33 -9.61
C TYR A 97 9.14 -7.12 -9.72
N ARG A 98 8.71 -7.43 -10.96
CA ARG A 98 7.53 -8.28 -11.23
C ARG A 98 7.97 -9.65 -11.73
N LEU A 99 7.54 -10.71 -11.04
CA LEU A 99 7.93 -12.09 -11.34
C LEU A 99 7.25 -12.69 -12.59
N THR A 100 6.16 -12.08 -13.06
CA THR A 100 5.27 -12.65 -14.09
C THR A 100 5.48 -12.09 -15.49
N ILE A 101 6.46 -11.21 -15.70
CA ILE A 101 6.82 -10.73 -17.04
C ILE A 101 8.02 -11.56 -17.51
N PRO A 102 7.91 -12.34 -18.59
CA PRO A 102 9.07 -12.98 -19.19
C PRO A 102 10.09 -11.90 -19.54
N LYS A 103 11.37 -12.11 -19.24
CA LYS A 103 12.46 -11.14 -19.45
C LYS A 103 12.54 -10.60 -20.89
N TRP A 104 11.95 -11.30 -21.86
CA TRP A 104 11.89 -10.93 -23.28
C TRP A 104 10.74 -9.97 -23.65
N MET A 105 9.77 -9.73 -22.75
CA MET A 105 8.66 -8.80 -22.95
C MET A 105 8.94 -7.36 -22.51
N THR A 106 10.15 -7.02 -22.06
CA THR A 106 10.57 -5.61 -21.93
C THR A 106 10.89 -5.03 -23.31
N LYS A 107 9.86 -4.78 -24.12
CA LYS A 107 9.96 -3.96 -25.34
C LYS A 107 9.06 -2.74 -25.23
N THR A 108 9.54 -1.75 -24.48
CA THR A 108 9.19 -0.34 -24.70
C THR A 108 10.39 0.51 -24.34
N GLY A 109 11.47 0.33 -25.09
CA GLY A 109 12.51 1.35 -25.18
C GLY A 109 11.91 2.57 -25.86
N GLY A 110 11.52 3.58 -25.08
CA GLY A 110 11.58 4.96 -25.57
C GLY A 110 13.03 5.28 -25.95
N PRO A 111 13.27 6.10 -26.98
CA PRO A 111 14.62 6.36 -27.46
C PRO A 111 15.43 7.06 -26.36
N GLY A 112 16.32 6.32 -25.69
CA GLY A 112 17.25 6.90 -24.71
C GLY A 112 17.64 6.05 -23.50
N SER A 113 17.06 4.87 -23.25
CA SER A 113 17.47 4.08 -22.08
C SER A 113 18.73 3.25 -22.36
N THR A 114 19.89 3.78 -21.98
CA THR A 114 21.18 3.07 -21.97
C THR A 114 21.09 1.79 -21.15
N SER A 115 21.01 0.65 -21.82
CA SER A 115 21.07 -0.67 -21.19
C SER A 115 22.49 -0.92 -20.69
N ILE A 116 22.68 -0.94 -19.38
CA ILE A 116 23.91 -1.46 -18.75
C ILE A 116 23.97 -2.96 -19.07
N ARG A 117 24.76 -3.35 -20.07
CA ARG A 117 25.14 -4.74 -20.31
C ARG A 117 26.06 -5.18 -19.17
N VAL A 118 25.51 -5.82 -18.14
CA VAL A 118 26.33 -6.65 -17.25
C VAL A 118 26.71 -7.89 -18.06
N ARG A 119 27.93 -7.88 -18.62
CA ARG A 119 28.57 -9.10 -19.14
C ARG A 119 28.77 -10.03 -17.94
N MET A 120 27.98 -11.10 -17.87
CA MET A 120 28.35 -12.27 -17.08
C MET A 120 29.37 -13.02 -17.93
N ALA A 121 30.64 -12.95 -17.52
CA ALA A 121 31.71 -13.76 -18.08
C ALA A 121 31.45 -15.24 -17.74
N GLY A 122 31.62 -16.11 -18.74
CA GLY A 122 31.73 -17.55 -18.55
C GLY A 122 33.14 -17.95 -18.13
#